data_AF-A0A4S5B1H8-F1
#
_entry.id   AF-A0A4S5B1H8-F1
#
_cell.length_a   1.000
_cell.length_b   1.000
_cell.length_c   1.000
_cell.angle_alpha   90.00
_cell.angle_beta   90.00
_cell.angle_gamma   90.00
#
_symmetry.space_group_name_H-M   'P 1'
#
loop_
_entity.id
_entity.type
_entity.pdbx_description
1 polymer ?
#
loop_
_entity_poly.entity_id
_entity_poly.type
_entity_poly.pdbx_seq_one_letter_code
_entity_poly.pdbx_strand_id
1 'polypeptide(L)'
;MTVLDGLSPACAPFAAWWDAEADRRRELRTPEHQAALADARQDRAVASVAVAQTRSQCKTAREASANPLAARRRAARLASKAARGRRKAARADVKTARVTYPAALYQRALQAHTAHAVPTSAVSAASWLSSQGWTTVWPVSLSAGLVGLHAAGLWLGRRHGPVAQPALGESVSVEERQLFDRLHPEYWTAHAA
;
A
#
# COMPACT_ATOMS: atom_id res chain seq x y z
N MET A 1 15.51 -32.30 -17.32
CA MET A 1 14.49 -31.35 -16.86
C MET A 1 14.08 -31.71 -15.44
N THR A 2 14.19 -30.76 -14.51
CA THR A 2 13.71 -30.92 -13.14
C THR A 2 12.23 -30.54 -13.03
N VAL A 3 11.53 -31.02 -12.00
CA VAL A 3 10.13 -30.64 -11.72
C VAL A 3 9.97 -29.11 -11.59
N LEU A 4 11.00 -28.43 -11.08
CA LEU A 4 11.04 -26.97 -10.98
C LEU A 4 11.08 -26.31 -12.37
N ASP A 5 11.80 -26.89 -13.34
CA ASP A 5 11.85 -26.37 -14.71
C ASP A 5 10.48 -26.48 -15.40
N GLY A 6 9.69 -27.51 -15.09
CA GLY A 6 8.33 -27.67 -15.60
C GLY A 6 7.29 -26.74 -14.98
N LEU A 7 7.51 -26.30 -13.74
CA LEU A 7 6.61 -25.37 -13.03
C LEU A 7 6.92 -23.89 -13.33
N SER A 8 8.14 -23.62 -13.80
CA SER A 8 8.63 -22.28 -14.14
C SER A 8 7.71 -21.46 -15.06
N PRO A 9 7.21 -22.01 -16.19
CA PRO A 9 6.32 -21.28 -17.10
C PRO A 9 4.98 -20.89 -16.44
N ALA A 10 4.46 -21.73 -15.55
CA ALA A 10 3.20 -21.46 -14.86
C ALA A 10 3.32 -20.32 -13.83
N CYS A 11 4.52 -20.07 -13.31
CA CYS A 11 4.79 -18.98 -12.37
C CYS A 11 5.19 -17.66 -13.06
N ALA A 12 5.56 -17.68 -14.35
CA ALA A 12 6.02 -16.50 -15.08
C ALA A 12 5.01 -15.34 -15.12
N PRO A 13 3.69 -15.55 -15.37
CA PRO A 13 2.71 -14.46 -15.35
C PRO A 13 2.59 -13.77 -13.99
N PHE A 14 2.74 -14.53 -12.91
CA PHE A 14 2.71 -13.99 -11.55
C PHE A 14 3.91 -13.10 -11.26
N ALA A 15 5.11 -13.52 -11.67
CA ALA A 15 6.32 -12.70 -11.55
C ALA A 15 6.22 -11.42 -12.39
N ALA A 16 5.79 -11.53 -13.65
CA ALA A 16 5.62 -10.39 -14.55
C ALA A 16 4.62 -9.36 -14.00
N TRP A 17 3.49 -9.81 -13.45
CA TRP A 17 2.53 -8.92 -12.80
C TRP A 17 3.13 -8.19 -11.60
N TRP A 18 3.92 -8.88 -10.78
CA TRP A 18 4.56 -8.29 -9.60
C TRP A 18 5.59 -7.22 -9.97
N ASP A 19 6.39 -7.48 -11.00
CA ASP A 19 7.39 -6.54 -11.48
C ASP A 19 6.71 -5.31 -12.12
N ALA A 20 5.66 -5.49 -12.92
CA ALA A 20 4.85 -4.40 -13.46
C ALA A 20 4.20 -3.54 -12.36
N GLU A 21 3.71 -4.15 -11.28
CA GLU A 21 3.16 -3.41 -10.13
C GLU A 21 4.25 -2.67 -9.34
N ALA A 22 5.45 -3.23 -9.25
CA ALA A 22 6.59 -2.56 -8.64
C ALA A 22 7.01 -1.32 -9.47
N ASP A 23 7.05 -1.44 -10.80
CA ASP A 23 7.33 -0.34 -11.72
C ASP A 23 6.27 0.75 -11.67
N ARG A 24 4.99 0.39 -11.78
CA ARG A 24 3.88 1.34 -11.64
C ARG A 24 3.98 2.16 -10.35
N ARG A 25 4.36 1.52 -9.23
CA ARG A 25 4.56 2.22 -7.95
C ARG A 25 5.80 3.11 -7.96
N ARG A 26 6.88 2.73 -8.64
CA ARG A 26 8.07 3.57 -8.79
C ARG A 26 7.73 4.84 -9.58
N GLU A 27 7.02 4.70 -10.69
CA GLU A 27 6.58 5.80 -11.54
C GLU A 27 5.68 6.80 -10.79
N LEU A 28 4.74 6.30 -9.98
CA LEU A 28 3.85 7.15 -9.16
C LEU A 28 4.56 7.82 -7.98
N ARG A 29 5.80 7.45 -7.64
CA ARG A 29 6.50 8.00 -6.47
C ARG A 29 7.36 9.21 -6.85
N THR A 30 6.72 10.22 -7.42
CA THR A 30 7.34 11.50 -7.76
C THR A 30 7.43 12.43 -6.55
N PRO A 31 8.36 13.41 -6.53
CA PRO A 31 8.44 14.39 -5.46
C PRO A 31 7.17 15.25 -5.34
N GLU A 32 6.47 15.52 -6.44
CA GLU A 32 5.21 16.26 -6.45
C GLU A 32 4.11 15.48 -5.73
N HIS A 33 3.98 14.17 -5.99
CA HIS A 33 3.02 13.31 -5.31
C HIS A 33 3.38 13.11 -3.83
N GLN A 34 4.67 13.08 -3.50
CA GLN A 34 5.13 13.07 -2.12
C GLN A 34 4.74 14.35 -1.37
N ALA A 35 4.97 15.52 -1.98
CA ALA A 35 4.60 16.82 -1.42
C ALA A 35 3.09 16.91 -1.18
N ALA A 36 2.28 16.53 -2.17
CA ALA A 36 0.82 16.50 -2.05
C ALA A 36 0.34 15.61 -0.88
N LEU A 37 0.99 14.45 -0.67
CA LEU A 37 0.68 13.59 0.47
C LEU A 37 1.11 14.21 1.81
N ALA A 38 2.23 14.93 1.86
CA ALA A 38 2.70 15.63 3.05
C ALA A 38 1.74 16.77 3.43
N ASP A 39 1.33 17.58 2.45
CA ASP A 39 0.39 18.69 2.64
C ASP A 39 -0.97 18.18 3.12
N ALA A 40 -1.52 17.15 2.47
CA ALA A 40 -2.78 16.54 2.91
C ALA A 40 -2.71 15.99 4.36
N ARG A 41 -1.55 15.45 4.77
CA ARG A 41 -1.33 14.99 6.15
C ARG A 41 -1.26 16.16 7.13
N GLN A 42 -0.60 17.24 6.75
CA GLN A 42 -0.50 18.45 7.54
C GLN A 42 -1.89 19.09 7.74
N ASP A 43 -2.67 19.23 6.66
CA ASP A 43 -4.04 19.74 6.71
C ASP A 43 -4.94 18.89 7.62
N ARG A 44 -4.80 17.56 7.55
CA ARG A 44 -5.51 16.65 8.46
C ARG A 44 -5.09 16.86 9.92
N ALA A 45 -3.83 17.14 10.20
CA ALA A 45 -3.33 17.41 11.54
C ALA A 45 -3.93 18.73 12.06
N VAL A 46 -3.86 19.81 11.28
CA VAL A 46 -4.46 21.11 11.58
C VAL A 46 -5.97 20.98 11.81
N ALA A 47 -6.69 20.27 10.94
CA ALA A 47 -8.12 20.02 11.11
C ALA A 47 -8.44 19.23 12.39
N SER A 48 -7.55 18.32 12.81
CA SER A 48 -7.72 17.58 14.06
C SER A 48 -7.52 18.47 15.28
N VAL A 49 -6.56 19.38 15.25
CA VAL A 49 -6.36 20.41 16.29
C VAL A 49 -7.58 21.33 16.36
N ALA A 50 -8.10 21.81 15.23
CA ALA A 50 -9.31 22.63 15.19
C ALA A 50 -10.54 21.92 15.80
N VAL A 51 -10.67 20.61 15.59
CA VAL A 51 -11.73 19.81 16.25
C VAL A 51 -11.53 19.77 17.77
N ALA A 52 -10.30 19.65 18.25
CA ALA A 52 -10.01 19.68 19.69
C ALA A 52 -10.30 21.06 20.31
N GLN A 53 -9.87 22.14 19.64
CA GLN A 53 -10.14 23.52 20.07
C GLN A 53 -11.64 23.83 20.13
N THR A 54 -12.39 23.50 19.08
CA THR A 54 -13.85 23.75 19.04
C THR A 54 -14.61 22.92 20.07
N ARG A 55 -14.11 21.73 20.46
CA ARG A 55 -14.67 20.97 21.60
C ARG A 55 -14.45 21.70 22.92
N SER A 56 -13.26 22.25 23.14
CA SER A 56 -12.96 23.07 24.32
C SER A 56 -13.87 24.31 24.37
N GLN A 57 -14.01 25.03 23.26
CA GLN A 57 -14.93 26.17 23.17
C GLN A 57 -16.39 25.80 23.43
N CYS A 58 -16.84 24.63 22.97
CA CYS A 58 -18.17 24.11 23.30
C CYS A 58 -18.34 23.86 24.80
N LYS A 59 -17.29 23.39 25.51
CA LYS A 59 -17.29 23.20 26.96
C LYS A 59 -17.39 24.54 27.67
N THR A 60 -16.50 25.48 27.36
CA THR A 60 -16.52 26.84 27.94
C THR A 60 -17.84 27.57 27.68
N ALA A 61 -18.46 27.41 26.50
CA ALA A 61 -19.76 28.01 26.20
C ALA A 61 -20.91 27.39 27.00
N ARG A 62 -20.81 26.12 27.42
CA ARG A 62 -21.80 25.47 28.32
C ARG A 62 -21.63 25.94 29.75
N GLU A 63 -20.39 26.11 30.20
CA GLU A 63 -20.07 26.64 31.54
C GLU A 63 -20.51 28.10 31.69
N ALA A 64 -20.32 28.91 30.64
CA ALA A 64 -20.71 30.32 30.66
C ALA A 64 -22.23 30.57 30.60
N SER A 65 -23.04 29.58 30.18
CA SER A 65 -24.49 29.76 30.09
C SER A 65 -25.27 28.44 30.07
N ALA A 66 -26.22 28.33 31.01
CA ALA A 66 -27.19 27.24 31.03
C ALA A 66 -28.17 27.28 29.83
N ASN A 67 -28.43 28.46 29.25
CA ASN A 67 -29.36 28.63 28.13
C ASN A 67 -28.82 27.98 26.83
N PRO A 68 -29.46 26.93 26.29
CA PRO A 68 -29.00 26.24 25.07
C PRO A 68 -29.13 27.09 23.80
N LEU A 69 -29.95 28.14 23.83
CA LEU A 69 -30.19 29.05 22.71
C LEU A 69 -29.25 30.26 22.73
N ALA A 70 -28.40 30.40 23.75
CA ALA A 70 -27.41 31.47 23.83
C ALA A 70 -26.55 31.52 22.55
N ALA A 71 -26.37 32.72 21.99
CA ALA A 71 -25.66 32.93 20.73
C ALA A 71 -24.27 32.27 20.74
N ARG A 72 -23.53 32.40 21.85
CA ARG A 72 -22.21 31.77 22.04
C ARG A 72 -22.24 30.23 21.93
N ARG A 73 -23.27 29.56 22.46
CA ARG A 73 -23.42 28.09 22.37
C ARG A 73 -23.77 27.66 20.96
N ARG A 74 -24.64 28.39 20.27
CA ARG A 74 -24.96 28.12 18.86
C ARG A 74 -23.73 28.30 17.97
N ALA A 75 -23.01 29.41 18.13
CA ALA A 75 -21.77 29.68 17.40
C ALA A 75 -20.72 28.57 17.63
N ALA A 76 -20.48 28.17 18.88
CA ALA A 76 -19.54 27.09 19.20
C ALA A 76 -19.94 25.74 18.57
N ARG A 77 -21.24 25.40 18.58
CA ARG A 77 -21.75 24.19 17.92
C ARG A 77 -21.56 24.23 16.41
N LEU A 78 -21.84 25.36 15.76
CA LEU A 78 -21.62 25.55 14.32
C LEU A 78 -20.13 25.43 13.97
N ALA A 79 -19.26 26.06 14.74
CA ALA A 79 -17.80 25.94 14.60
C ALA A 79 -17.34 24.48 14.75
N SER A 80 -17.86 23.74 15.74
CA SER A 80 -17.55 22.32 15.92
C SER A 80 -18.05 21.46 14.75
N LYS A 81 -19.25 21.73 14.22
CA LYS A 81 -19.78 21.05 13.03
C LYS A 81 -18.90 21.30 11.81
N ALA A 82 -18.52 22.54 11.56
CA ALA A 82 -17.63 22.93 10.48
C ALA A 82 -16.25 22.27 10.61
N ALA A 83 -15.64 22.27 11.80
CA ALA A 83 -14.36 21.63 12.06
C ALA A 83 -14.40 20.11 11.82
N ARG A 84 -15.48 19.43 12.23
CA ARG A 84 -15.68 18.00 11.92
C ARG A 84 -15.83 17.76 10.43
N GLY A 85 -16.54 18.63 9.72
CA GLY A 85 -16.67 18.61 8.26
C GLY A 85 -15.30 18.70 7.57
N ARG A 86 -14.49 19.71 7.92
CA ARG A 86 -13.12 19.86 7.42
C ARG A 86 -12.24 18.65 7.72
N ARG A 87 -12.31 18.08 8.93
CA ARG A 87 -11.55 16.88 9.27
C ARG A 87 -11.96 15.67 8.40
N LYS A 88 -13.24 15.55 8.02
CA LYS A 88 -13.71 14.51 7.11
C LYS A 88 -13.17 14.73 5.69
N ALA A 89 -13.22 15.97 5.20
CA ALA A 89 -12.65 16.34 3.90
C ALA A 89 -11.14 16.06 3.85
N ALA A 90 -10.36 16.57 4.80
CA ALA A 90 -8.91 16.33 4.86
C ALA A 90 -8.55 14.83 4.98
N ARG A 91 -9.40 14.00 5.60
CA ARG A 91 -9.21 12.54 5.58
C ARG A 91 -9.44 11.93 4.20
N ALA A 92 -10.41 12.43 3.44
CA ALA A 92 -10.63 12.03 2.07
C ALA A 92 -9.46 12.46 1.19
N ASP A 93 -8.94 13.68 1.37
CA ASP A 93 -7.79 14.19 0.61
C ASP A 93 -6.53 13.34 0.86
N VAL A 94 -6.26 12.95 2.11
CA VAL A 94 -5.20 11.98 2.42
C VAL A 94 -5.43 10.63 1.74
N LYS A 95 -6.69 10.17 1.60
CA LYS A 95 -6.99 8.92 0.90
C LYS A 95 -6.69 9.05 -0.60
N THR A 96 -7.10 10.16 -1.22
CA THR A 96 -6.81 10.48 -2.61
C THR A 96 -5.31 10.58 -2.87
N ALA A 97 -4.58 11.32 -2.04
CA ALA A 97 -3.13 11.48 -2.16
C ALA A 97 -2.35 10.17 -1.98
N ARG A 98 -2.90 9.18 -1.26
CA ARG A 98 -2.30 7.83 -1.14
C ARG A 98 -2.46 6.98 -2.39
N VAL A 99 -3.44 7.30 -3.24
CA VAL A 99 -3.59 6.63 -4.54
C VAL A 99 -2.50 7.12 -5.49
N THR A 100 -2.23 8.43 -5.50
CA THR A 100 -1.18 9.04 -6.32
C THR A 100 0.22 8.83 -5.76
N TYR A 101 0.39 8.66 -4.45
CA TYR A 101 1.66 8.28 -3.82
C TYR A 101 1.51 6.97 -3.02
N PRO A 102 1.48 5.81 -3.70
CA PRO A 102 1.33 4.53 -3.03
C PRO A 102 2.55 4.20 -2.17
N ALA A 103 2.33 3.45 -1.09
CA ALA A 103 3.42 2.90 -0.29
C ALA A 103 4.30 1.98 -1.15
N ALA A 104 5.62 2.05 -0.97
CA ALA A 104 6.54 1.07 -1.56
C ALA A 104 6.18 -0.34 -1.08
N LEU A 105 6.49 -1.36 -1.89
CA LEU A 105 6.18 -2.76 -1.55
C LEU A 105 6.80 -3.18 -0.20
N TYR A 106 8.04 -2.76 0.09
CA TYR A 106 8.69 -2.98 1.39
C TYR A 106 7.93 -2.34 2.56
N GLN A 107 7.47 -1.09 2.38
CA GLN A 107 6.65 -0.41 3.39
C GLN A 107 5.30 -1.11 3.59
N ARG A 108 4.73 -1.67 2.53
CA ARG A 108 3.49 -2.46 2.61
C ARG A 108 3.72 -3.78 3.32
N ALA A 109 4.85 -4.44 3.09
CA ALA A 109 5.26 -5.65 3.79
C ALA A 109 5.44 -5.38 5.29
N LEU A 110 6.14 -4.31 5.67
CA LEU A 110 6.25 -3.86 7.06
C LEU A 110 4.88 -3.61 7.69
N GLN A 111 3.98 -2.90 7.01
CA GLN A 111 2.62 -2.67 7.50
C GLN A 111 1.86 -3.98 7.73
N ALA A 112 1.93 -4.92 6.78
CA ALA A 112 1.30 -6.22 6.92
C ALA A 112 1.88 -7.00 8.11
N HIS A 113 3.22 -7.02 8.25
CA HIS A 113 3.88 -7.65 9.40
C HIS A 113 3.46 -7.01 10.73
N THR A 114 3.40 -5.68 10.84
CA THR A 114 2.94 -5.02 12.07
C THR A 114 1.48 -5.34 12.39
N ALA A 115 0.60 -5.49 11.39
CA ALA A 115 -0.79 -5.86 11.60
C ALA A 115 -0.95 -7.30 12.12
N HIS A 116 -0.01 -8.19 11.79
CA HIS A 116 0.03 -9.57 12.30
C HIS A 116 0.83 -9.72 13.60
N ALA A 117 1.83 -8.86 13.83
CA ALA A 117 2.71 -8.90 15.00
C ALA A 117 2.12 -8.18 16.21
N VAL A 118 1.22 -7.21 16.01
CA VAL A 118 0.42 -6.64 17.11
C VAL A 118 -0.69 -7.65 17.41
N PRO A 119 -0.65 -8.35 18.57
CA PRO A 119 -1.82 -9.08 19.02
C PRO A 119 -2.94 -8.04 19.14
N THR A 120 -4.09 -8.29 18.52
CA THR A 120 -5.30 -7.49 18.65
C THR A 120 -5.75 -7.40 20.12
N SER A 121 -5.09 -6.56 20.92
CA SER A 121 -5.24 -6.50 22.38
C SER A 121 -6.29 -5.49 22.85
N ALA A 122 -7.07 -4.88 21.94
CA ALA A 122 -8.09 -3.91 22.35
C ALA A 122 -9.44 -3.94 21.60
N VAL A 123 -9.61 -4.78 20.57
CA VAL A 123 -10.91 -4.92 19.86
C VAL A 123 -11.52 -6.32 20.02
N SER A 124 -10.76 -7.31 20.50
CA SER A 124 -11.25 -8.68 20.65
C SER A 124 -11.75 -9.03 22.05
N ALA A 125 -11.69 -8.15 23.05
CA ALA A 125 -12.07 -8.56 24.42
C ALA A 125 -13.59 -8.69 24.63
N ALA A 126 -14.44 -7.99 23.86
CA ALA A 126 -15.88 -7.93 24.10
C ALA A 126 -16.74 -8.83 23.17
N SER A 127 -16.15 -9.47 22.14
CA SER A 127 -16.89 -10.29 21.16
C SER A 127 -16.47 -11.77 21.16
N TRP A 128 -15.61 -12.20 22.09
CA TRP A 128 -14.79 -13.40 21.95
C TRP A 128 -15.06 -14.50 22.99
N LEU A 129 -16.07 -14.32 23.85
CA LEU A 129 -16.45 -15.30 24.87
C LEU A 129 -17.44 -16.38 24.38
N SER A 130 -17.70 -16.49 23.07
CA SER A 130 -18.85 -17.30 22.60
C SER A 130 -18.57 -18.33 21.50
N SER A 131 -17.33 -18.61 21.09
CA SER A 131 -17.12 -19.74 20.16
C SER A 131 -15.73 -20.33 20.24
N GLN A 132 -15.69 -21.57 20.72
CA GLN A 132 -14.60 -22.51 20.45
C GLN A 132 -14.44 -22.70 18.93
N GLY A 133 -13.21 -22.71 18.46
CA GLY A 133 -12.86 -22.96 17.06
C GLY A 133 -11.38 -22.79 16.86
N TRP A 134 -10.71 -23.83 16.41
CA TRP A 134 -9.28 -23.92 16.05
C TRP A 134 -8.89 -23.02 14.84
N THR A 135 -9.79 -22.12 14.43
CA THR A 135 -9.67 -21.13 13.35
C THR A 135 -9.52 -19.69 13.85
N THR A 136 -9.57 -19.43 15.17
CA THR A 136 -9.72 -18.07 15.73
C THR A 136 -8.40 -17.35 16.01
N VAL A 137 -7.25 -17.99 15.76
CA VAL A 137 -5.94 -17.34 15.66
C VAL A 137 -5.36 -17.78 14.32
N TRP A 138 -5.27 -16.87 13.35
CA TRP A 138 -4.56 -17.16 12.10
C TRP A 138 -3.10 -17.52 12.45
N PRO A 139 -2.66 -18.77 12.27
CA PRO A 139 -1.35 -19.20 12.74
C PRO A 139 -0.25 -18.45 12.00
N VAL A 140 0.75 -17.95 12.74
CA VAL A 140 1.96 -17.34 12.17
C VAL A 140 2.63 -18.27 11.17
N SER A 141 2.55 -19.59 11.39
CA SER A 141 3.06 -20.63 10.48
C SER A 141 2.35 -20.65 9.12
N LEU A 142 1.02 -20.46 9.07
CA LEU A 142 0.29 -20.37 7.81
C LEU A 142 0.65 -19.11 7.03
N SER A 143 0.79 -17.96 7.71
CA SER A 143 1.30 -16.73 7.09
C SER A 143 2.72 -16.90 6.55
N ALA A 144 3.62 -17.49 7.35
CA ALA A 144 5.01 -17.73 6.94
C ALA A 144 5.08 -18.68 5.74
N GLY A 145 4.26 -19.75 5.74
CA GLY A 145 4.15 -20.68 4.61
C GLY A 145 3.66 -20.00 3.33
N LEU A 146 2.62 -19.15 3.42
CA LEU A 146 2.13 -18.37 2.29
C LEU A 146 3.19 -17.40 1.76
N VAL A 147 3.89 -16.69 2.64
CA VAL A 147 4.99 -15.79 2.24
C VAL A 147 6.10 -16.57 1.53
N GLY A 148 6.48 -17.75 2.06
CA GLY A 148 7.45 -18.64 1.43
C GLY A 148 6.99 -19.11 0.05
N LEU A 149 5.72 -19.49 -0.10
CA LEU A 149 5.14 -19.92 -1.38
C LEU A 149 5.09 -18.77 -2.40
N HIS A 150 4.75 -17.55 -1.97
CA HIS A 150 4.82 -16.35 -2.81
C HIS A 150 6.26 -16.06 -3.27
N ALA A 151 7.23 -16.12 -2.36
CA ALA A 151 8.65 -15.90 -2.70
C ALA A 151 9.16 -16.97 -3.67
N ALA A 152 8.81 -18.24 -3.45
CA ALA A 152 9.15 -19.34 -4.35
C ALA A 152 8.52 -19.17 -5.73
N GLY A 153 7.24 -18.77 -5.80
CA GLY A 153 6.54 -18.48 -7.06
C GLY A 153 7.17 -17.32 -7.83
N LEU A 154 7.56 -16.23 -7.16
CA LEU A 154 8.29 -15.13 -7.79
C LEU A 154 9.65 -15.58 -8.32
N TRP A 155 10.41 -16.31 -7.51
CA TRP A 155 11.72 -16.79 -7.89
C TRP A 155 11.65 -17.76 -9.08
N LEU A 156 10.68 -18.68 -9.07
CA LEU A 156 10.48 -19.63 -10.15
C LEU A 156 10.00 -18.94 -11.42
N GLY A 157 9.03 -18.02 -11.31
CA GLY A 157 8.55 -17.24 -12.45
C GLY A 157 9.64 -16.38 -13.10
N ARG A 158 10.58 -15.83 -12.32
CA ARG A 158 11.73 -15.07 -12.85
C ARG A 158 12.80 -15.95 -13.50
N ARG A 159 12.88 -17.24 -13.16
CA ARG A 159 13.75 -18.20 -13.87
C ARG A 159 13.26 -18.46 -15.29
N HIS A 160 11.95 -18.38 -15.50
CA HIS A 160 11.33 -18.40 -16.81
C HIS A 160 10.89 -17.01 -17.24
N GLY A 161 11.69 -15.99 -16.88
CA GLY A 161 11.52 -14.69 -17.50
C GLY A 161 11.54 -14.94 -19.01
N PRO A 162 10.50 -14.55 -19.77
CA PRO A 162 10.73 -14.37 -21.19
C PRO A 162 11.95 -13.47 -21.23
N VAL A 163 12.99 -13.89 -21.95
CA VAL A 163 13.91 -12.88 -22.46
C VAL A 163 12.96 -11.93 -23.15
N ALA A 164 12.73 -10.76 -22.53
CA ALA A 164 12.06 -9.69 -23.21
C ALA A 164 12.99 -9.48 -24.39
N GLN A 165 12.65 -10.08 -25.53
CA GLN A 165 13.11 -9.58 -26.79
C GLN A 165 12.75 -8.11 -26.66
N PRO A 166 13.74 -7.20 -26.53
CA PRO A 166 13.41 -5.80 -26.53
C PRO A 166 12.52 -5.65 -27.75
N ALA A 167 11.33 -5.08 -27.59
CA ALA A 167 10.53 -4.75 -28.75
C ALA A 167 11.43 -3.80 -29.54
N LEU A 168 12.15 -4.37 -30.51
CA LEU A 168 13.09 -3.64 -31.33
C LEU A 168 12.18 -2.74 -32.12
N GLY A 169 12.04 -1.50 -31.66
CA GLY A 169 11.37 -0.48 -32.44
C GLY A 169 11.94 -0.52 -33.85
N GLU A 170 11.13 -0.18 -34.85
CA GLU A 170 11.54 -0.21 -36.26
C GLU A 170 12.80 0.65 -36.55
N SER A 171 13.31 1.38 -35.57
CA SER A 171 14.55 2.17 -35.58
C SER A 171 15.85 1.41 -35.26
N VAL A 172 15.84 0.10 -34.97
CA VAL A 172 17.09 -0.61 -34.64
C VAL A 172 17.82 -1.06 -35.90
N SER A 173 19.09 -0.67 -36.05
CA SER A 173 19.93 -1.04 -37.19
C SER A 173 20.17 -2.56 -37.26
N VAL A 174 20.57 -3.07 -38.43
CA VAL A 174 20.88 -4.50 -38.62
C VAL A 174 22.04 -4.94 -37.71
N GLU A 175 22.99 -4.05 -37.47
CA GLU A 175 24.17 -4.30 -36.62
C GLU A 175 23.79 -4.41 -35.14
N GLU A 176 22.92 -3.53 -34.65
CA GLU A 176 22.40 -3.60 -33.29
C GLU A 176 21.56 -4.86 -33.06
N ARG A 177 20.79 -5.29 -34.07
CA ARG A 177 20.07 -6.58 -34.06
C ARG A 177 21.02 -7.76 -33.86
N GLN A 178 22.10 -7.82 -34.63
CA GLN A 178 23.12 -8.87 -34.48
C GLN A 178 23.81 -8.83 -33.11
N LEU A 179 23.95 -7.64 -32.53
CA LEU A 179 24.48 -7.45 -31.18
C LEU A 179 23.50 -7.96 -30.11
N PHE A 180 22.20 -7.68 -30.25
CA PHE A 180 21.16 -8.22 -29.37
C PHE A 180 21.07 -9.74 -29.45
N ASP A 181 21.17 -10.32 -30.65
CA ASP A 181 21.17 -11.78 -30.83
C ASP A 181 22.36 -12.43 -30.14
N ARG A 182 23.55 -11.81 -30.22
CA ARG A 182 24.75 -12.28 -29.50
C ARG A 182 24.68 -12.05 -28.00
N LEU A 183 23.97 -11.04 -27.52
CA LEU A 183 23.76 -10.79 -26.09
C LEU A 183 22.65 -11.67 -25.50
N HIS A 184 21.85 -12.34 -26.34
CA HIS A 184 20.83 -13.26 -25.89
C HIS A 184 21.45 -14.45 -25.15
N PRO A 185 20.95 -14.82 -23.95
CA PRO A 185 21.52 -15.92 -23.17
C PRO A 185 21.62 -17.24 -23.95
N GLU A 186 20.65 -17.50 -24.83
CA GLU A 186 20.60 -18.73 -25.64
C GLU A 186 21.76 -18.85 -26.64
N TYR A 187 22.26 -17.72 -27.19
CA TYR A 187 23.41 -17.70 -28.09
C TYR A 187 24.65 -18.26 -27.39
N TRP A 188 24.93 -17.82 -26.16
CA TRP A 188 26.06 -18.29 -25.38
C TRP A 188 25.89 -19.74 -24.94
N THR A 189 24.68 -20.19 -24.61
CA THR A 189 24.46 -21.62 -24.27
C THR A 189 24.65 -22.55 -25.48
N ALA A 190 24.36 -22.07 -26.70
CA ALA A 190 24.59 -22.84 -27.92
C ALA A 190 26.07 -22.84 -28.38
N HIS A 191 26.84 -21.82 -27.99
CA HIS A 191 28.25 -21.65 -28.38
C HIS A 191 29.24 -21.90 -27.23
N ALA A 192 28.77 -22.31 -26.05
CA ALA A 192 29.59 -22.77 -24.95
C ALA A 192 29.97 -24.24 -25.18
N ALA A 193 30.96 -24.47 -26.04
CA ALA A 193 31.69 -25.73 -26.16
C ALA A 193 32.94 -25.67 -25.27
#